data_AF-A0A3D3T352-F1
#
_entry.id   AF-A0A3D3T352-F1
#
_cell.length_a   1.000
_cell.length_b   1.000
_cell.length_c   1.000
_cell.angle_alpha   90.00
_cell.angle_beta   90.00
_cell.angle_gamma   90.00
#
_symmetry.space_group_name_H-M   'P 1'
#
loop_
_entity.id
_entity.type
_entity.pdbx_description
1 polymer ?
#
loop_
_entity_poly.entity_id
_entity_poly.type
_entity_poly.pdbx_seq_one_letter_code
_entity_poly.pdbx_strand_id
1 'polypeptide(L)'
;DTIASYTKRERPKNLEGLRKNLRETDDGRFIWHWDPELISGDFQANIQRRCLGLLDEAVKVSIPTLLVRGAQSDVVSHEGVQEFRDAVKHAEYVDVEEASHMVAGDQNTVFAHAVIDFIGRI
;
A
#
# COMPACT_ATOMS: atom_id res chain seq x y z
N ASP A 1 -8.03 12.90 20.53
CA ASP A 1 -8.66 13.05 19.21
C ASP A 1 -8.68 11.68 18.55
N THR A 2 -9.85 11.17 18.18
CA THR A 2 -10.02 9.78 17.69
C THR A 2 -9.34 9.52 16.36
N ILE A 3 -9.29 10.51 15.46
CA ILE A 3 -8.69 10.36 14.13
C ILE A 3 -7.16 10.30 14.24
N ALA A 4 -6.58 11.21 15.03
CA ALA A 4 -5.13 11.22 15.27
C ALA A 4 -4.66 9.93 15.98
N SER A 5 -5.43 9.42 16.95
CA SER A 5 -5.09 8.15 17.62
C SER A 5 -5.21 6.94 16.70
N TYR A 6 -6.22 6.91 15.82
CA TYR A 6 -6.42 5.81 14.88
C TYR A 6 -5.34 5.79 13.78
N THR A 7 -5.03 6.96 13.21
CA THR A 7 -4.06 7.09 12.11
C THR A 7 -2.60 7.13 12.55
N LYS A 8 -2.34 7.24 13.87
CA LYS A 8 -1.01 7.45 14.46
C LYS A 8 -0.27 8.67 13.88
N ARG A 9 -1.01 9.67 13.40
CA ARG A 9 -0.48 10.91 12.81
C ARG A 9 -0.86 12.11 13.67
N GLU A 10 -0.07 13.18 13.60
CA GLU A 10 -0.43 14.45 14.23
C GLU A 10 -1.78 14.94 13.70
N ARG A 11 -2.57 15.55 14.58
CA ARG A 11 -3.89 16.07 14.21
C ARG A 11 -3.70 17.16 13.15
N PRO A 12 -4.29 17.04 11.95
CA PRO A 12 -4.23 18.10 10.96
C PRO A 12 -4.99 19.33 11.47
N LYS A 13 -4.43 20.52 11.23
CA LYS A 13 -5.06 21.80 11.59
C LYS A 13 -6.34 22.08 10.77
N ASN A 14 -6.47 21.44 9.60
CA ASN A 14 -7.59 21.60 8.69
C ASN A 14 -8.25 20.24 8.39
N LEU A 15 -9.54 20.11 8.70
CA LEU A 15 -10.33 18.89 8.48
C LEU A 15 -11.04 18.85 7.11
N GLU A 16 -10.98 19.92 6.31
CA GLU A 16 -11.55 19.95 4.95
C GLU A 16 -10.98 18.85 4.05
N GLY A 17 -9.75 18.38 4.31
CA GLY A 17 -9.18 17.25 3.59
C GLY A 17 -10.00 15.96 3.74
N LEU A 18 -10.60 15.73 4.92
CA LEU A 18 -11.42 14.54 5.17
C LEU A 18 -12.77 14.62 4.45
N ARG A 19 -13.34 15.83 4.30
CA ARG A 19 -14.60 16.05 3.56
C ARG A 19 -14.53 15.56 2.11
N LYS A 20 -13.34 15.53 1.50
CA LYS A 20 -13.16 15.00 0.14
C LYS A 20 -13.50 13.51 0.00
N ASN A 21 -13.42 12.76 1.10
CA ASN A 21 -13.68 11.31 1.13
C ASN A 21 -15.07 10.97 1.67
N LEU A 22 -15.86 11.96 2.08
CA LEU A 22 -17.14 11.79 2.74
C LEU A 22 -18.26 12.47 1.96
N ARG A 23 -19.48 11.95 2.09
CA ARG A 23 -20.72 12.60 1.65
C ARG A 23 -21.59 12.84 2.87
N GLU A 24 -22.18 14.03 2.94
CA GLU A 24 -23.19 14.37 3.95
C GLU A 24 -24.56 13.89 3.46
N THR A 25 -25.29 13.19 4.31
CA THR A 25 -26.65 12.71 4.06
C THR A 25 -27.67 13.75 4.52
N ASP A 26 -28.91 13.64 4.02
CA ASP A 26 -29.99 14.60 4.35
C ASP A 26 -30.31 14.68 5.85
N ASP A 27 -29.94 13.67 6.63
CA ASP A 27 -30.08 13.63 8.09
C ASP A 27 -28.81 14.07 8.86
N GLY A 28 -27.84 14.67 8.16
CA GLY A 28 -26.64 15.27 8.75
C GLY A 28 -25.54 14.28 9.16
N ARG A 29 -25.62 13.02 8.72
CA ARG A 29 -24.55 12.04 8.93
C ARG A 29 -23.52 12.10 7.79
N PHE A 30 -22.31 11.64 8.08
CA PHE A 30 -21.27 11.47 7.07
C PHE A 30 -21.10 9.98 6.74
N ILE A 31 -21.09 9.67 5.45
CA ILE A 31 -20.78 8.34 4.91
C ILE A 31 -19.58 8.42 3.96
N TRP A 32 -18.88 7.31 3.74
CA TRP A 32 -17.84 7.25 2.72
C TRP A 32 -18.43 7.57 1.33
N HIS A 33 -17.68 8.29 0.50
CA HIS A 33 -18.11 8.56 -0.87
C HIS A 33 -18.04 7.32 -1.79
N TRP A 34 -17.47 6.22 -1.30
CA TRP A 34 -17.27 4.91 -1.93
C TRP A 34 -17.99 3.87 -1.07
N ASP A 35 -18.44 2.78 -1.69
CA ASP A 35 -19.27 1.76 -1.05
C ASP A 35 -18.43 0.79 -0.20
N PRO A 36 -18.61 0.73 1.14
CA PRO A 36 -17.92 -0.21 2.02
C PRO A 36 -18.07 -1.68 1.60
N GLU A 37 -19.16 -2.05 0.92
CA GLU A 37 -19.37 -3.42 0.50
C GLU A 37 -18.31 -3.89 -0.50
N LEU A 38 -17.66 -2.97 -1.23
CA LEU A 38 -16.57 -3.26 -2.16
C LEU A 38 -15.37 -3.97 -1.52
N ILE A 39 -15.14 -3.74 -0.23
CA ILE A 39 -14.05 -4.39 0.53
C ILE A 39 -14.57 -5.39 1.56
N SER A 40 -15.88 -5.63 1.57
CA SER A 40 -16.55 -6.55 2.49
C SER A 40 -16.70 -7.95 1.89
N GLY A 41 -17.20 -8.90 2.70
CA GLY A 41 -17.54 -10.25 2.24
C GLY A 41 -16.33 -11.04 1.73
N ASP A 42 -16.47 -11.67 0.57
CA ASP A 42 -15.46 -12.54 -0.04
C ASP A 42 -14.26 -11.78 -0.64
N PHE A 43 -14.16 -10.45 -0.46
CA PHE A 43 -13.07 -9.63 -1.01
C PHE A 43 -11.68 -10.19 -0.70
N GLN A 44 -11.44 -10.58 0.56
CA GLN A 44 -10.16 -11.16 0.99
C GLN A 44 -9.90 -12.53 0.34
N ALA A 45 -10.90 -13.40 0.27
CA ALA A 45 -10.79 -14.71 -0.37
C ALA A 45 -10.54 -14.58 -1.89
N ASN A 46 -11.19 -13.61 -2.53
CA ASN A 46 -11.00 -13.28 -3.94
C ASN A 46 -9.59 -12.72 -4.21
N ILE A 47 -9.07 -11.84 -3.34
CA ILE A 47 -7.69 -11.36 -3.43
C ILE A 47 -6.72 -12.54 -3.34
N GLN A 48 -6.87 -13.40 -2.31
CA GLN A 48 -5.95 -14.51 -2.11
C GLN A 48 -5.91 -15.46 -3.32
N ARG A 49 -7.08 -15.79 -3.89
CA ARG A 49 -7.16 -16.61 -5.12
C ARG A 49 -6.47 -15.95 -6.30
N ARG A 50 -6.63 -14.63 -6.46
CA ARG A 50 -5.97 -13.87 -7.53
C ARG A 50 -4.46 -13.78 -7.32
N CYS A 51 -3.99 -13.62 -6.08
CA CYS A 51 -2.57 -13.54 -5.75
C CYS A 51 -1.82 -14.81 -6.13
N LEU A 52 -2.39 -16.00 -5.89
CA LEU A 52 -1.77 -17.27 -6.28
C LEU A 52 -1.52 -17.34 -7.79
N GLY A 53 -2.54 -17.05 -8.60
CA GLY A 53 -2.40 -17.04 -10.06
C GLY A 53 -1.44 -15.97 -10.57
N LEU A 54 -1.37 -14.80 -9.90
CA LEU A 54 -0.42 -13.75 -10.27
C LEU A 54 1.03 -14.13 -9.93
N LEU A 55 1.26 -14.84 -8.83
CA LEU A 55 2.59 -15.29 -8.43
C LEU A 55 3.15 -16.33 -9.42
N ASP A 56 2.32 -17.28 -9.86
CA ASP A 56 2.70 -18.26 -10.89
C ASP A 56 3.12 -17.59 -12.20
N GLU A 57 2.49 -16.46 -12.54
CA GLU A 57 2.81 -15.69 -13.74
C GLU A 57 3.99 -14.73 -13.54
N ALA A 58 4.31 -14.35 -12.30
CA ALA A 58 5.39 -13.41 -11.99
C ALA A 58 6.75 -13.91 -12.45
N VAL A 59 6.97 -15.24 -12.52
CA VAL A 59 8.20 -15.85 -13.05
C VAL A 59 8.54 -15.45 -14.49
N LYS A 60 7.55 -14.94 -15.24
CA LYS A 60 7.72 -14.49 -16.62
C LYS A 60 8.24 -13.05 -16.73
N VAL A 61 8.29 -12.30 -15.61
CA VAL A 61 8.87 -10.96 -15.57
C VAL A 61 10.37 -11.08 -15.88
N SER A 62 10.84 -10.38 -16.91
CA SER A 62 12.24 -10.42 -17.36
C SER A 62 12.94 -9.07 -17.35
N ILE A 63 12.19 -7.98 -17.17
CA ILE A 63 12.72 -6.62 -17.05
C ILE A 63 13.31 -6.41 -15.64
N PRO A 64 14.25 -5.47 -15.46
CA PRO A 64 14.66 -5.05 -14.12
C PRO A 64 13.46 -4.68 -13.26
N THR A 65 13.42 -5.21 -12.04
CA THR A 65 12.30 -5.02 -11.11
C THR A 65 12.80 -4.58 -9.75
N LEU A 66 12.17 -3.57 -9.16
CA LEU A 66 12.39 -3.14 -7.78
C LEU A 66 11.08 -3.31 -7.00
N LEU A 67 11.13 -4.02 -5.88
CA LEU A 67 10.06 -4.09 -4.89
C LEU A 67 10.40 -3.18 -3.70
N VAL A 68 9.58 -2.15 -3.46
CA VAL A 68 9.70 -1.28 -2.29
C VAL A 68 8.56 -1.55 -1.32
N ARG A 69 8.88 -1.89 -0.08
CA ARG A 69 7.91 -2.15 0.99
C ARG A 69 8.14 -1.16 2.14
N GLY A 70 7.07 -0.81 2.85
CA GLY A 70 7.17 -0.15 4.15
C GLY A 70 7.20 -1.21 5.25
N ALA A 71 8.15 -1.12 6.17
CA ALA A 71 8.36 -2.15 7.18
C ALA A 71 7.14 -2.34 8.10
N GLN A 72 6.36 -1.27 8.29
CA GLN A 72 5.14 -1.24 9.09
C GLN A 72 3.88 -1.57 8.29
N SER A 73 4.02 -1.99 7.02
CA SER A 73 2.90 -2.37 6.16
C SER A 73 2.17 -3.59 6.73
N ASP A 74 0.86 -3.44 6.91
CA ASP A 74 -0.11 -4.48 7.24
C ASP A 74 -0.70 -5.19 6.02
N VAL A 75 -0.45 -4.67 4.81
CA VAL A 75 -0.99 -5.22 3.54
C VAL A 75 0.00 -6.18 2.85
N VAL A 76 1.27 -5.79 2.75
CA VAL A 76 2.34 -6.62 2.18
C VAL A 76 3.15 -7.26 3.31
N SER A 77 3.07 -8.59 3.45
CA SER A 77 3.80 -9.35 4.46
C SER A 77 5.26 -9.63 4.04
N HIS A 78 6.13 -9.93 5.01
CA HIS A 78 7.50 -10.38 4.72
C HIS A 78 7.50 -11.72 3.95
N GLU A 79 6.57 -12.62 4.26
CA GLU A 79 6.43 -13.90 3.56
C GLU A 79 6.09 -13.68 2.08
N GLY A 80 5.15 -12.79 1.77
CA GLY A 80 4.80 -12.44 0.40
C GLY A 80 5.95 -11.77 -0.37
N VAL A 81 6.82 -11.00 0.31
CA VAL A 81 8.06 -10.49 -0.29
C VAL A 81 8.99 -11.63 -0.67
N GLN A 82 9.18 -12.62 0.20
CA GLN A 82 10.05 -13.76 -0.09
C GLN A 82 9.49 -14.58 -1.27
N GLU A 83 8.18 -14.89 -1.24
CA GLU A 83 7.50 -15.58 -2.34
C GLU A 83 7.69 -14.87 -3.68
N PHE A 84 7.51 -13.54 -3.69
CA PHE A 84 7.72 -12.74 -4.90
C PHE A 84 9.18 -12.77 -5.37
N ARG A 85 10.15 -12.66 -4.45
CA ARG A 85 11.59 -12.71 -4.79
C ARG A 85 12.02 -14.10 -5.26
N ASP A 86 11.40 -15.17 -4.77
CA ASP A 86 11.64 -16.52 -5.25
C ASP A 86 11.12 -16.70 -6.68
N ALA A 87 9.97 -16.08 -7.00
CA ALA A 87 9.41 -16.07 -8.35
C ALA A 87 10.20 -15.16 -9.31
N VAL A 88 10.57 -13.96 -8.86
CA VAL A 88 11.29 -12.93 -9.64
C VAL A 88 12.68 -12.74 -9.07
N LYS A 89 13.57 -13.71 -9.33
CA LYS A 89 14.89 -13.83 -8.66
C LYS A 89 15.82 -12.64 -8.84
N HIS A 90 15.68 -11.90 -9.93
CA HIS A 90 16.47 -10.70 -10.21
C HIS A 90 15.86 -9.43 -9.62
N ALA A 91 14.71 -9.52 -8.95
CA ALA A 91 14.10 -8.36 -8.31
C ALA A 91 14.95 -7.87 -7.15
N GLU A 92 15.26 -6.57 -7.16
CA GLU A 92 15.82 -5.87 -6.01
C GLU A 92 14.71 -5.60 -4.99
N TYR A 93 15.08 -5.54 -3.70
CA TYR A 93 14.15 -5.33 -2.60
C TYR A 93 14.66 -4.25 -1.66
N VAL A 94 13.79 -3.31 -1.31
CA VAL A 94 14.05 -2.26 -0.32
C VAL A 94 12.91 -2.27 0.70
N ASP A 95 13.29 -2.33 1.98
CA ASP A 95 12.36 -2.19 3.10
C ASP A 95 12.57 -0.83 3.77
N VAL A 96 11.52 -0.04 3.89
CA VAL A 96 11.56 1.32 4.43
C VAL A 96 11.02 1.30 5.86
N GLU A 97 11.92 1.36 6.85
CA GLU A 97 11.61 1.15 8.27
C GLU A 97 10.50 2.04 8.83
N GLU A 98 10.53 3.32 8.47
CA GLU A 98 9.59 4.33 8.98
C GLU A 98 8.36 4.54 8.08
N ALA A 99 8.03 3.58 7.23
CA ALA A 99 6.87 3.64 6.34
C ALA A 99 5.82 2.57 6.65
N SER A 100 4.55 2.97 6.60
CA SER A 100 3.41 2.05 6.59
C SER A 100 3.12 1.56 5.17
N HIS A 101 1.86 1.25 4.84
CA HIS A 101 1.49 0.79 3.50
C HIS A 101 1.76 1.83 2.40
N MET A 102 1.50 3.11 2.68
CA MET A 102 1.69 4.20 1.70
C MET A 102 3.11 4.74 1.78
N VAL A 103 4.10 3.96 1.35
CA VAL A 103 5.54 4.32 1.46
C VAL A 103 5.85 5.69 0.88
N ALA A 104 5.37 5.99 -0.33
CA ALA A 104 5.57 7.31 -0.95
C ALA A 104 4.85 8.45 -0.20
N GLY A 105 3.79 8.15 0.53
CA GLY A 105 3.06 9.12 1.36
C GLY A 105 3.74 9.38 2.71
N ASP A 106 4.32 8.35 3.31
CA ASP A 106 4.97 8.45 4.63
C ASP A 106 6.44 8.89 4.52
N GLN A 107 7.19 8.32 3.58
CA GLN A 107 8.64 8.46 3.43
C GLN A 107 9.02 8.76 1.98
N ASN A 108 8.46 9.83 1.42
CA ASN A 108 8.60 10.17 0.00
C ASN A 108 10.06 10.31 -0.44
N THR A 109 10.92 10.93 0.38
CA THR A 109 12.33 11.12 0.03
C THR A 109 13.08 9.79 -0.05
N VAL A 110 12.86 8.87 0.90
CA VAL A 110 13.50 7.54 0.90
C VAL A 110 13.00 6.73 -0.28
N PHE A 111 11.69 6.75 -0.53
CA PHE A 111 11.08 6.11 -1.70
C PHE A 111 11.68 6.64 -3.01
N ALA A 112 11.75 7.96 -3.18
CA ALA A 112 12.26 8.58 -4.39
C ALA A 112 13.73 8.24 -4.64
N HIS A 113 14.58 8.27 -3.60
CA HIS A 113 15.98 7.86 -3.73
C HIS A 113 16.10 6.40 -4.16
N ALA A 114 15.37 5.47 -3.54
CA ALA A 114 15.40 4.05 -3.91
C ALA A 114 15.05 3.84 -5.38
N VAL A 115 14.02 4.55 -5.88
CA VAL A 115 13.59 4.49 -7.29
C VAL A 115 14.63 5.10 -8.23
N ILE A 116 15.15 6.30 -7.91
CA ILE A 116 16.14 7.00 -8.73
C ILE A 116 17.43 6.18 -8.82
N ASP A 117 17.92 5.67 -7.70
CA ASP A 117 19.14 4.87 -7.64
C ASP A 117 18.99 3.59 -8.47
N PHE A 118 17.83 2.92 -8.37
CA PHE A 118 17.54 1.73 -9.16
C PHE A 118 17.51 2.03 -10.66
N ILE A 119 16.79 3.07 -11.08
CA ILE A 119 16.73 3.49 -12.49
C ILE A 119 18.12 3.89 -13.00
N GLY A 120 18.95 4.54 -12.19
CA GLY A 120 20.32 4.93 -12.57
C GLY A 120 21.28 3.77 -12.79
N ARG A 121 20.93 2.55 -12.35
CA ARG A 121 21.71 1.31 -12.57
C ARG A 121 21.24 0.49 -13.77
N ILE A 122 20.09 0.82 -14.36
CA ILE A 122 19.54 0.18 -15.57
C ILE A 122 20.19 0.80 -16.81
#